data_AF-A0A6L9K9M1-F1
#
_entry.id   AF-A0A6L9K9M1-F1
#
_cell.length_a   1.000
_cell.length_b   1.000
_cell.length_c   1.000
_cell.angle_alpha   90.00
_cell.angle_beta   90.00
_cell.angle_gamma   90.00
#
_symmetry.space_group_name_H-M   'P 1'
#
loop_
_entity.id
_entity.type
_entity.pdbx_description
1 polymer ?
#
loop_
_entity_poly.entity_id
_entity_poly.type
_entity_poly.pdbx_seq_one_letter_code
_entity_poly.pdbx_strand_id
1 'polypeptide(L)' 'MLSIPVWMHNVEDEKIFRPTAWSAFGSDNEGADFRACHSYGSIYI' A
#
# COMPACT_ATOMS: atom_id res chain seq x y z
N MET A 1 8.75 -1.96 5.42
CA MET A 1 7.88 -0.92 4.83
C MET A 1 7.34 -0.05 5.95
N LEU A 2 7.15 1.25 5.74
CA LEU A 2 6.78 2.21 6.79
C LEU A 2 5.26 2.42 6.95
N SER A 3 4.42 1.63 6.25
CA SER A 3 2.96 1.86 6.17
C SER A 3 2.63 3.31 5.73
N ILE A 4 3.39 3.85 4.79
CA ILE A 4 3.15 5.18 4.22
C ILE A 4 2.43 4.99 2.88
N PRO A 5 1.24 5.60 2.70
CA PRO A 5 0.50 5.53 1.45
C PRO A 5 1.21 6.37 0.37
N VAL A 6 1.21 5.87 -0.86
CA VAL A 6 1.73 6.61 -2.02
C VAL A 6 0.55 7.22 -2.78
N TRP A 7 0.54 8.55 -2.91
CA TRP A 7 -0.53 9.29 -3.61
C TRP A 7 -0.27 9.46 -5.11
N MET A 8 0.99 9.35 -5.54
CA MET A 8 1.38 9.47 -6.93
C MET A 8 2.66 8.68 -7.18
N HIS A 9 2.66 7.83 -8.21
CA HIS A 9 3.86 7.21 -8.76
C HIS A 9 3.74 7.08 -10.28
N ASN A 10 4.88 6.99 -10.96
CA ASN A 10 4.98 6.72 -12.40
C ASN A 10 5.57 5.33 -12.70
N VAL A 11 5.61 4.46 -11.68
CA VAL A 11 6.10 3.09 -11.77
C VAL A 11 5.02 2.20 -12.37
N GLU A 12 5.42 1.29 -13.27
CA GLU A 12 4.54 0.27 -13.85
C GLU A 12 3.98 -0.67 -12.77
N ASP A 13 2.69 -1.05 -12.86
CA ASP A 13 2.00 -1.85 -11.85
C ASP A 13 2.67 -3.20 -11.54
N GLU A 14 3.25 -3.85 -12.55
CA GLU A 14 3.96 -5.12 -12.39
C GLU A 14 5.21 -5.02 -11.49
N LYS A 15 5.74 -3.81 -11.31
CA LYS A 15 6.90 -3.53 -10.46
C LYS A 15 6.49 -3.09 -9.06
N ILE A 16 5.19 -2.94 -8.77
CA ILE A 16 4.69 -2.58 -7.45
C ILE A 16 4.74 -3.81 -6.55
N PHE A 17 5.77 -3.87 -5.72
CA PHE A 17 5.91 -4.93 -4.73
C PHE A 17 5.45 -4.44 -3.36
N ARG A 18 4.33 -4.99 -2.88
CA ARG A 18 3.77 -4.77 -1.53
C ARG A 18 3.57 -6.12 -0.83
N PRO A 19 3.47 -6.15 0.50
CA PRO A 19 3.17 -7.38 1.22
C PRO A 19 1.82 -7.95 0.75
N THR A 20 1.70 -9.28 0.66
CA THR A 20 0.48 -9.96 0.17
C THR A 20 -0.78 -9.59 0.95
N ALA A 21 -0.62 -9.14 2.20
CA ALA A 21 -1.71 -8.61 3.02
C ALA A 21 -2.40 -7.38 2.41
N TRP A 22 -1.71 -6.57 1.59
CA TRP A 22 -2.29 -5.40 0.91
C TRP A 22 -3.34 -5.82 -0.14
N SER A 23 -3.16 -6.96 -0.81
CA SER A 23 -4.11 -7.47 -1.82
C SER A 23 -5.49 -7.78 -1.23
N ALA A 24 -5.59 -8.03 0.08
CA ALA A 24 -6.87 -8.24 0.76
C ALA A 24 -7.69 -6.95 0.90
N PHE A 25 -7.05 -5.78 0.81
CA PHE A 25 -7.72 -4.49 0.91
C PHE A 25 -8.29 -4.02 -0.44
N GLY A 26 -7.98 -4.69 -1.55
CA GLY A 26 -8.56 -4.41 -2.86
C GLY A 26 -7.60 -4.70 -4.01
N SER A 27 -8.13 -4.74 -5.22
CA SER A 27 -7.36 -4.95 -6.46
C SER A 27 -6.73 -3.67 -7.01
N ASP A 28 -7.21 -2.51 -6.56
CA ASP A 28 -6.65 -1.21 -6.92
C ASP A 28 -5.45 -0.89 -6.00
N ASN A 29 -4.27 -0.72 -6.60
CA ASN A 29 -3.01 -0.54 -5.87
C ASN A 29 -3.04 0.69 -4.97
N GLU A 30 -3.53 1.82 -5.46
CA GLU A 30 -3.59 3.07 -4.69
C GLU A 30 -4.59 2.95 -3.55
N GLY A 31 -5.83 2.55 -3.84
CA GLY A 31 -6.86 2.39 -2.83
C GLY A 31 -6.51 1.34 -1.77
N ALA A 32 -5.88 0.24 -2.16
CA ALA A 32 -5.40 -0.79 -1.23
C ALA A 32 -4.30 -0.24 -0.33
N ASP A 33 -3.40 0.59 -0.85
CA ASP A 33 -2.32 1.20 -0.07
C ASP A 33 -2.87 2.15 1.00
N PHE A 34 -3.86 2.99 0.65
CA PHE A 34 -4.53 3.86 1.62
C PHE A 34 -5.24 3.08 2.72
N ARG A 35 -6.01 2.04 2.36
CA ARG A 35 -6.76 1.25 3.33
C ARG A 35 -5.83 0.44 4.25
N ALA A 36 -4.81 -0.20 3.68
CA ALA A 36 -3.84 -0.97 4.45
C ALA A 36 -3.00 -0.05 5.36
N CYS A 37 -2.52 1.09 4.88
CA CYS A 37 -1.75 2.03 5.71
C CYS A 37 -2.61 2.62 6.86
N HIS A 38 -3.90 2.86 6.62
CA HIS A 38 -4.84 3.28 7.66
C HIS A 38 -5.07 2.18 8.70
N SER A 39 -5.19 0.91 8.29
CA SER A 39 -5.41 -0.23 9.20
C SER A 39 -4.17 -0.59 10.02
N TYR A 40 -2.98 -0.57 9.43
CA TYR A 40 -1.75 -0.97 10.11
C TYR A 40 -1.09 0.17 10.91
N GLY A 41 -1.30 1.43 10.51
CA GLY A 41 -0.71 2.58 11.18
C GLY A 41 0.82 2.63 11.11
N SER A 42 1.43 3.58 11.82
CA SER A 42 2.90 3.72 11.88
C SER A 42 3.52 2.55 12.65
N ILE A 43 4.55 1.94 12.06
CA ILE A 43 5.24 0.77 12.64
C ILE A 43 6.27 1.17 13.71
N TYR A 44 6.67 2.44 13.71
CA TYR A 44 7.64 2.98 14.64
C TYR A 44 6.97 4.12 15.40
N ILE A 45 6.41 3.80 16.56
CA ILE A 45 6.06 4.75 17.63
C ILE A 45 7.26 4.85 18.57
#